data_AF-A0A9Q3IW56-F1
#
_entry.id   AF-A0A9Q3IW56-F1
#
_cell.length_a   1.000
_cell.length_b   1.000
_cell.length_c   1.000
_cell.angle_alpha   90.00
_cell.angle_beta   90.00
_cell.angle_gamma   90.00
#
_symmetry.space_group_name_H-M   'P 1'
#
loop_
_entity.id
_entity.type
_entity.pdbx_description
1 polymer ?
#
loop_
_entity_poly.entity_id
_entity_poly.type
_entity_poly.pdbx_seq_one_letter_code
_entity_poly.pdbx_strand_id
1 'polypeptide(L)'
;MIQIQEPTSPWEIVHINWVKALPPKGDRSFNLFLVLIDRYRKIPMFLPCKKDDTSLDTAIMICNTGLFQNIISDRDSKFTSALWTNLHNIFGTKLSFSKAYHPQTDGLAERMIQTL
;
A
#
# COMPACT_ATOMS: atom_id res chain seq x y z
N MET A 1 -0.27 -8.09 18.44
CA MET A 1 -0.75 -6.95 17.64
C MET A 1 0.46 -6.11 17.28
N ILE A 2 0.56 -5.57 16.05
CA ILE A 2 1.65 -4.63 15.73
C ILE A 2 1.23 -3.28 16.31
N GLN A 3 1.97 -2.77 17.29
CA GLN A 3 1.80 -1.41 17.78
C GLN A 3 2.57 -0.48 16.84
N ILE A 4 1.83 0.35 16.10
CA ILE A 4 2.39 1.28 15.12
C ILE A 4 2.40 2.67 15.76
N GLN A 5 3.58 3.27 15.87
CA GLN A 5 3.73 4.63 16.38
C GLN A 5 2.98 5.62 15.49
N GLU A 6 2.34 6.63 16.09
CA GLU A 6 1.73 7.71 15.32
C GLU A 6 2.80 8.48 14.54
N PRO A 7 2.58 8.74 13.24
CA PRO A 7 3.54 9.49 12.44
C PRO A 7 3.63 10.92 12.96
N THR A 8 4.83 11.48 12.94
CA THR A 8 5.08 12.88 13.31
C THR A 8 4.99 13.81 12.10
N SER A 9 5.10 13.24 10.90
CA SER A 9 5.11 13.98 9.66
C SER A 9 4.27 13.33 8.56
N PRO A 10 3.73 14.14 7.63
CA PRO A 10 3.34 13.75 6.28
C PRO A 10 4.09 12.57 5.65
N TRP A 11 3.37 11.56 5.17
CA TRP A 11 3.94 10.44 4.39
C TRP A 11 5.00 9.60 5.11
N GLU A 12 5.18 9.77 6.42
CA GLU A 12 6.13 8.97 7.19
C GLU A 12 5.72 7.50 7.23
N ILE A 13 4.43 7.27 7.46
CA ILE A 13 3.81 5.96 7.56
C ILE A 13 2.64 5.91 6.58
N VAL A 14 2.64 4.92 5.70
CA VAL A 14 1.59 4.73 4.70
C VAL A 14 0.95 3.35 4.82
N HIS A 15 -0.36 3.28 4.63
CA HIS A 15 -1.07 2.03 4.42
C HIS A 15 -1.25 1.82 2.93
N ILE A 16 -0.98 0.61 2.45
CA ILE A 16 -1.18 0.25 1.05
C ILE A 16 -2.13 -0.94 0.93
N ASN A 17 -3.03 -0.87 -0.04
CA ASN A 17 -3.91 -1.99 -0.38
C ASN A 17 -4.40 -1.90 -1.82
N TRP A 18 -4.85 -3.02 -2.36
CA TRP A 18 -5.47 -3.11 -3.67
C TRP A 18 -6.97 -2.82 -3.59
N VAL A 19 -7.46 -1.95 -4.47
CA VAL A 19 -8.90 -1.68 -4.67
C VAL A 19 -9.24 -1.97 -6.13
N LYS A 20 -10.33 -2.72 -6.37
CA LYS A 20 -10.76 -3.01 -7.75
C LYS A 20 -11.14 -1.71 -8.46
N ALA A 21 -10.61 -1.50 -9.65
CA ALA A 21 -11.10 -0.43 -10.50
C ALA A 21 -12.43 -0.83 -11.15
N LEU A 22 -13.22 0.16 -11.57
CA LEU A 22 -14.42 -0.04 -12.38
C LEU A 22 -14.08 -0.85 -13.65
N PRO A 23 -15.04 -1.58 -14.23
CA PRO A 23 -14.78 -2.43 -15.37
C PRO A 23 -14.07 -1.66 -16.49
N PRO A 24 -12.95 -2.20 -16.97
CA PRO A 24 -12.09 -1.53 -17.93
C PRO A 24 -12.85 -1.09 -19.19
N LYS A 25 -12.65 0.15 -19.66
CA LYS A 25 -13.08 0.60 -21.00
C LYS A 25 -11.88 0.63 -21.95
N GLY A 26 -11.81 -0.35 -22.86
CA GLY A 26 -10.83 -0.42 -23.96
C GLY A 26 -9.45 -0.97 -23.58
N ASP A 27 -8.58 -1.17 -24.56
CA ASP A 27 -7.34 -1.99 -24.44
C ASP A 27 -6.21 -1.37 -23.59
N ARG A 28 -6.33 -0.10 -23.17
CA ARG A 28 -5.37 0.60 -22.28
C ARG A 28 -5.89 0.74 -20.85
N SER A 29 -6.88 -0.04 -20.49
CA SER A 29 -7.59 0.12 -19.24
C SER A 29 -6.81 -0.43 -18.04
N PHE A 30 -6.66 0.39 -17.02
CA PHE A 30 -6.35 -0.07 -15.66
C PHE A 30 -7.57 -0.81 -15.09
N ASN A 31 -7.32 -1.88 -14.35
CA ASN A 31 -8.37 -2.71 -13.74
C ASN A 31 -8.19 -2.85 -12.22
N LEU A 32 -7.21 -2.16 -11.65
CA LEU A 32 -6.89 -2.14 -10.24
C LEU A 32 -6.34 -0.75 -9.86
N PHE A 33 -6.52 -0.38 -8.60
CA PHE A 33 -5.81 0.73 -7.97
C PHE A 33 -4.96 0.20 -6.82
N LEU A 34 -3.71 0.65 -6.74
CA LEU A 34 -2.97 0.62 -5.49
C LEU A 34 -3.31 1.90 -4.73
N VAL A 35 -3.96 1.75 -3.59
CA VAL A 35 -4.33 2.88 -2.74
C VAL A 35 -3.28 3.03 -1.66
N LEU A 36 -2.71 4.22 -1.55
CA LEU A 36 -1.81 4.62 -0.45
C LEU A 36 -2.59 5.57 0.45
N ILE A 37 -2.67 5.29 1.75
CA ILE A 37 -3.26 6.18 2.74
C ILE A 37 -2.16 6.72 3.63
N ASP A 38 -1.96 8.04 3.60
CA ASP A 38 -1.08 8.73 4.54
C ASP A 38 -1.66 8.63 5.95
N ARG A 39 -0.96 7.94 6.85
CA ARG A 39 -1.42 7.77 8.23
C ARG A 39 -1.45 9.10 8.98
N TYR A 40 -0.67 10.11 8.58
CA TYR A 40 -0.70 11.43 9.22
C TYR A 40 -1.94 12.22 8.78
N ARG A 41 -2.10 12.43 7.46
CA ARG A 41 -3.19 13.26 6.91
C ARG A 41 -4.54 12.56 6.78
N LYS A 42 -4.56 11.22 6.81
CA LYS A 42 -5.75 10.39 6.54
C LYS A 42 -6.35 10.65 5.16
N ILE A 43 -5.50 10.90 4.16
CA ILE A 43 -5.92 11.10 2.76
C ILE A 43 -5.44 9.93 1.89
N PRO A 44 -6.28 9.43 0.97
CA PRO A 44 -5.88 8.42 0.00
C PRO A 44 -5.21 9.05 -1.24
N MET A 45 -4.24 8.34 -1.79
CA MET A 45 -3.68 8.52 -3.12
C MET A 45 -3.92 7.24 -3.92
N PHE A 46 -4.43 7.37 -5.13
CA PHE A 46 -4.75 6.24 -6.00
C PHE A 46 -3.72 6.15 -7.12
N LEU A 47 -3.04 5.00 -7.22
CA LEU A 47 -2.14 4.71 -8.31
C LEU A 47 -2.81 3.70 -9.25
N PRO A 48 -3.07 4.07 -10.51
CA PRO A 48 -3.71 3.19 -11.47
C PRO A 48 -2.73 2.06 -11.86
N CYS A 49 -3.19 0.82 -11.77
CA CYS A 49 -2.38 -0.36 -12.04
C CYS A 49 -3.20 -1.46 -12.73
N LYS A 50 -2.52 -2.54 -13.10
CA LYS A 50 -3.14 -3.72 -13.67
C LYS A 50 -3.00 -4.90 -12.71
N LYS A 51 -3.97 -5.81 -12.75
CA LYS A 51 -4.00 -7.00 -11.91
C LYS A 51 -2.77 -7.90 -12.16
N ASP A 52 -2.33 -7.96 -13.40
CA ASP A 52 -1.16 -8.72 -13.88
C ASP A 52 0.19 -8.01 -13.65
N ASP A 53 0.20 -6.78 -13.12
CA ASP A 53 1.44 -6.11 -12.73
C ASP A 53 2.24 -6.98 -11.75
N THR A 54 3.53 -7.10 -12.01
CA THR A 54 4.43 -7.92 -11.22
C THR A 54 4.80 -7.25 -9.90
N SER A 55 5.52 -7.97 -9.04
CA SER A 55 6.14 -7.38 -7.85
C SER A 55 7.15 -6.28 -8.19
N LEU A 56 7.85 -6.39 -9.32
CA LEU A 56 8.76 -5.36 -9.82
C LEU A 56 8.01 -4.10 -10.23
N ASP A 57 6.92 -4.24 -11.01
CA ASP A 57 6.09 -3.10 -11.44
C ASP A 57 5.52 -2.35 -10.22
N THR A 58 5.04 -3.11 -9.24
CA THR A 58 4.53 -2.58 -7.96
C THR A 58 5.61 -1.80 -7.20
N ALA A 59 6.82 -2.37 -7.12
CA ALA A 59 7.94 -1.75 -6.43
C ALA A 59 8.39 -0.44 -7.11
N ILE A 60 8.51 -0.44 -8.45
CA ILE A 60 8.84 0.76 -9.23
C ILE A 60 7.79 1.85 -9.01
N MET A 61 6.51 1.50 -9.05
CA MET A 61 5.41 2.44 -8.83
C MET A 61 5.48 3.10 -7.44
N ILE A 62 5.78 2.32 -6.39
CA ILE A 62 5.96 2.85 -5.04
C ILE A 62 7.19 3.75 -4.94
N CYS A 63 8.34 3.32 -5.45
CA CYS A 63 9.56 4.14 -5.43
C CYS A 63 9.41 5.46 -6.20
N ASN A 64 8.68 5.47 -7.32
CA ASN A 64 8.38 6.69 -8.07
C ASN A 64 7.43 7.64 -7.32
N THR A 65 6.60 7.09 -6.43
CA THR A 65 5.69 7.89 -5.59
C THR A 65 6.44 8.51 -4.42
N GLY A 66 7.36 7.77 -3.82
CA GLY A 66 8.23 8.24 -2.75
C GLY A 66 8.86 7.12 -1.95
N LEU A 67 9.75 7.50 -1.05
CA LEU A 67 10.29 6.60 -0.03
C LEU A 67 9.61 6.91 1.30
N PHE A 68 9.08 5.87 1.94
CA PHE A 68 8.37 5.96 3.19
C PHE A 68 9.20 5.31 4.30
N GLN A 69 9.02 5.76 5.56
CA GLN A 69 9.72 5.16 6.69
C GLN A 69 9.09 3.82 7.08
N ASN A 70 7.77 3.72 6.98
CA ASN A 70 7.04 2.48 7.24
C ASN A 70 5.90 2.28 6.24
N ILE A 71 5.84 1.10 5.64
CA ILE A 71 4.75 0.68 4.77
C ILE A 71 3.97 -0.43 5.46
N ILE A 72 2.67 -0.19 5.60
CA ILE A 72 1.72 -1.12 6.21
C ILE A 72 0.88 -1.73 5.10
N SER A 73 0.90 -3.05 4.98
CA SER A 73 0.17 -3.76 3.91
C SER A 73 -0.51 -5.01 4.45
N ASP A 74 -1.37 -5.62 3.64
CA ASP A 74 -1.79 -7.00 3.85
C ASP A 74 -0.66 -7.98 3.43
N ARG A 75 -0.98 -9.28 3.36
CA ARG A 75 -0.01 -10.31 2.94
C ARG A 75 -0.15 -10.71 1.48
N ASP A 76 -0.58 -9.80 0.61
CA ASP A 76 -0.56 -10.05 -0.83
C ASP A 76 0.85 -10.44 -1.29
N SER A 77 0.94 -11.39 -2.22
CA SER A 77 2.21 -11.98 -2.64
C SER A 77 3.16 -10.97 -3.26
N LYS A 78 2.66 -9.85 -3.80
CA LYS A 78 3.48 -8.75 -4.31
C LYS A 78 4.23 -8.03 -3.18
N PHE A 79 3.57 -7.78 -2.05
CA PHE A 79 4.13 -7.12 -0.85
C PHE A 79 4.97 -8.03 0.04
N THR A 80 4.89 -9.35 -0.14
CA THR A 80 5.73 -10.31 0.58
C THR A 80 6.81 -10.95 -0.30
N SER A 81 6.94 -10.51 -1.56
CA SER A 81 7.93 -11.05 -2.49
C SER A 81 9.36 -10.72 -2.06
N ALA A 82 10.31 -11.59 -2.40
CA ALA A 82 11.74 -11.37 -2.10
C ALA A 82 12.26 -10.05 -2.70
N LEU A 83 11.79 -9.70 -3.91
CA LEU A 83 12.12 -8.43 -4.55
C LEU A 83 11.68 -7.25 -3.68
N TRP A 84 10.42 -7.24 -3.25
CA TRP A 84 9.85 -6.18 -2.42
C TRP A 84 10.59 -6.06 -1.09
N THR A 85 10.78 -7.18 -0.38
CA THR A 85 11.45 -7.17 0.93
C THR A 85 12.90 -6.73 0.83
N ASN A 86 13.64 -7.19 -0.19
CA ASN A 86 15.05 -6.82 -0.36
C ASN A 86 15.20 -5.36 -0.77
N LEU A 87 14.32 -4.87 -1.65
CA LEU A 87 14.33 -3.48 -2.09
C LEU A 87 14.09 -2.51 -0.93
N HIS A 88 13.05 -2.76 -0.13
CA HIS A 88 12.74 -1.89 1.01
C HIS A 88 13.78 -2.02 2.13
N ASN A 89 14.44 -3.16 2.28
CA ASN A 89 15.60 -3.29 3.17
C ASN A 89 16.77 -2.39 2.72
N ILE A 90 17.04 -2.28 1.41
CA ILE A 90 18.06 -1.37 0.87
C ILE A 90 17.70 0.10 1.14
N PHE A 91 16.42 0.46 0.99
CA PHE A 91 15.97 1.83 1.26
C PHE A 91 15.78 2.15 2.75
N GLY A 92 15.97 1.18 3.64
CA GLY A 92 15.72 1.36 5.09
C GLY A 92 14.24 1.54 5.44
N THR A 93 13.32 1.17 4.54
CA THR A 93 11.88 1.21 4.79
C THR A 93 11.47 0.02 5.63
N LYS A 94 10.79 0.27 6.76
CA LYS A 94 10.17 -0.77 7.56
C LYS A 94 8.93 -1.32 6.85
N LEU A 95 8.82 -2.64 6.78
CA LEU A 95 7.61 -3.32 6.29
C LEU A 95 6.83 -3.89 7.45
N SER A 96 5.55 -3.49 7.56
CA SER A 96 4.64 -3.93 8.61
C SER A 96 3.44 -4.65 7.98
N PHE A 97 3.32 -5.95 8.21
CA PHE A 97 2.20 -6.72 7.64
C PHE A 97 1.04 -6.81 8.63
N SER A 98 -0.11 -6.27 8.26
CA SER A 98 -1.35 -6.44 9.00
C SER A 98 -1.70 -7.93 9.09
N LYS A 99 -2.29 -8.35 10.21
CA LYS A 99 -2.94 -9.66 10.25
C LYS A 99 -4.26 -9.52 9.49
N ALA A 100 -4.59 -10.54 8.69
CA ALA A 100 -5.93 -10.63 8.11
C ALA A 100 -6.98 -10.35 9.20
N TYR A 101 -7.79 -9.32 8.96
CA TYR A 101 -9.05 -9.05 9.64
C TYR A 101 -8.97 -8.80 11.17
N HIS A 102 -8.29 -7.75 11.65
CA HIS A 102 -8.44 -7.29 13.05
C HIS A 102 -8.55 -5.74 13.15
N PRO A 103 -9.77 -5.16 13.02
CA PRO A 103 -10.02 -3.72 12.86
C PRO A 103 -9.76 -2.84 14.10
N GLN A 104 -9.07 -3.34 15.13
CA GLN A 104 -9.02 -2.66 16.44
C GLN A 104 -7.92 -1.60 16.58
N THR A 105 -6.86 -1.62 15.77
CA THR A 105 -5.74 -0.66 15.90
C THR A 105 -5.52 0.23 14.68
N ASP A 106 -6.00 -0.19 13.50
CA ASP A 106 -5.80 0.51 12.23
C ASP A 106 -7.11 0.78 11.48
N GLY A 107 -8.22 0.74 12.21
CA GLY A 107 -9.56 0.75 11.64
C GLY A 107 -9.87 1.97 10.76
N LEU A 108 -9.16 3.10 10.87
CA LEU A 108 -9.42 4.25 9.99
C LEU A 108 -8.95 4.02 8.55
N ALA A 109 -7.68 3.63 8.35
CA ALA A 109 -7.18 3.36 7.01
C ALA A 109 -7.88 2.14 6.39
N GLU A 110 -8.09 1.09 7.19
CA GLU A 110 -8.85 -0.09 6.77
C GLU A 110 -10.31 0.27 6.41
N ARG A 111 -11.02 1.05 7.25
CA ARG A 111 -12.38 1.50 6.93
C ARG A 111 -12.42 2.37 5.67
N MET A 112 -11.46 3.28 5.51
CA MET A 112 -11.36 4.10 4.30
C MET A 112 -11.23 3.22 3.06
N ILE A 113 -10.37 2.20 3.10
CA ILE A 113 -10.22 1.28 1.97
C ILE A 113 -11.50 0.47 1.71
N GLN A 114 -12.23 0.07 2.76
CA GLN A 114 -13.49 -0.68 2.60
C GLN A 114 -14.66 0.15 2.06
N THR A 115 -14.61 1.48 2.24
CA THR A 115 -15.66 2.39 1.73
C THR A 115 -15.39 2.91 0.32
N LEU A 116 -14.21 2.61 -0.26
CA LEU A 116 -13.79 2.99 -1.60
C LEU A 116 -14.13 1.90 -2.62
#